data_AF-A0A1H5WVJ1-F1
#
_entry.id   AF-A0A1H5WVJ1-F1
#
_cell.length_a   1.000
_cell.length_b   1.000
_cell.length_c   1.000
_cell.angle_alpha   90.00
_cell.angle_beta   90.00
_cell.angle_gamma   90.00
#
_symmetry.space_group_name_H-M   'P 1'
#
loop_
_entity.id
_entity.type
_entity.pdbx_description
1 polymer ?
#
loop_
_entity_poly.entity_id
_entity_poly.type
_entity_poly.pdbx_seq_one_letter_code
_entity_poly.pdbx_strand_id
1 'polypeptide(L)'
;MAGSQRPPGAHVGSASILLIFTVLSLISFACLSLVNSRADYTLSNKLAERERIYYNACHQGNAFLAAVNSGYDLGMVDGIIKESIPITDNQSLDITITTNTANNLSISNNFYSIKQWQIVIHEDFEYDYSLPVKQN
;
A
#
# COMPACT_ATOMS: atom_id res chain seq x y z
N MET A 1 22.73 58.24 -54.50
CA MET A 1 21.75 57.84 -53.47
C MET A 1 20.61 57.12 -54.18
N ALA A 2 20.59 55.78 -54.17
CA ALA A 2 19.48 55.00 -54.69
C ALA A 2 19.43 53.70 -53.89
N GLY A 3 18.47 53.62 -52.96
CA GLY A 3 18.25 52.45 -52.13
C GLY A 3 17.54 51.35 -52.91
N SER A 4 18.13 50.17 -52.95
CA SER A 4 17.46 48.95 -53.40
C SER A 4 16.64 48.38 -52.25
N GLN A 5 15.31 48.49 -52.36
CA GLN A 5 14.37 47.89 -51.43
C GLN A 5 13.84 46.54 -51.96
N ARG A 6 13.92 45.52 -51.07
CA ARG A 6 13.11 44.28 -50.96
C ARG A 6 13.50 43.07 -51.83
N PRO A 7 13.25 41.81 -51.37
CA PRO A 7 12.36 41.44 -50.26
C PRO A 7 13.04 40.61 -49.14
N PRO A 8 12.71 40.83 -47.86
CA PRO A 8 12.88 39.78 -46.86
C PRO A 8 11.71 38.79 -47.02
N GLY A 9 11.73 38.02 -48.11
CA GLY A 9 10.75 36.96 -48.41
C GLY A 9 11.17 35.61 -47.81
N ALA A 10 11.94 35.61 -46.73
CA ALA A 10 12.33 34.39 -46.07
C ALA A 10 11.07 33.72 -45.49
N HIS A 11 10.74 32.57 -46.07
CA HIS A 11 10.43 31.40 -45.25
C HIS A 11 9.05 31.37 -44.55
N VAL A 12 7.97 31.90 -45.16
CA VAL A 12 6.58 31.60 -44.73
C VAL A 12 6.34 30.08 -44.57
N GLY A 13 6.95 29.27 -45.44
CA GLY A 13 6.91 27.80 -45.35
C GLY A 13 7.65 27.21 -44.14
N SER A 14 8.80 27.76 -43.74
CA SER A 14 9.56 27.21 -42.60
C SER A 14 8.91 27.56 -41.26
N ALA A 15 8.30 28.75 -41.15
CA ALA A 15 7.53 29.14 -39.98
C ALA A 15 6.35 28.17 -39.75
N SER A 16 5.68 27.74 -40.83
CA SER A 16 4.60 26.75 -40.76
C SER A 16 5.08 25.37 -40.34
N ILE A 17 6.22 24.89 -40.86
CA ILE A 17 6.81 23.60 -40.49
C ILE A 17 7.22 23.58 -39.01
N LEU A 18 7.83 24.66 -38.52
CA LEU A 18 8.16 24.79 -37.10
C LEU A 18 6.90 24.77 -36.22
N LEU A 19 5.82 25.43 -36.65
CA LEU A 19 4.55 25.42 -35.94
C LEU A 19 3.92 24.02 -35.88
N ILE A 20 3.96 23.27 -36.97
CA ILE A 20 3.44 21.89 -37.01
C ILE A 20 4.27 21.00 -36.07
N PHE A 21 5.60 21.13 -36.10
CA PHE A 21 6.48 20.38 -35.22
C PHE A 21 6.23 20.69 -33.73
N THR A 22 6.06 21.97 -33.37
CA THR A 22 5.78 22.34 -31.98
C THR A 22 4.43 21.79 -31.52
N VAL A 23 3.38 21.84 -32.36
CA VAL A 23 2.07 21.25 -32.04
C VAL A 23 2.17 19.74 -31.85
N LEU A 24 2.87 19.03 -32.75
CA LEU A 24 3.12 17.59 -32.59
C LEU A 24 3.88 17.28 -31.29
N SER A 25 4.92 18.06 -30.98
CA SER A 25 5.69 17.90 -29.75
C SER A 25 4.85 18.15 -28.48
N LEU A 26 3.94 19.13 -28.52
CA LEU A 26 3.05 19.46 -27.42
C LEU A 26 2.01 18.35 -27.19
N ILE A 27 1.50 17.75 -28.26
CA ILE A 27 0.58 16.61 -28.19
C ILE A 27 1.28 15.38 -27.59
N SER A 28 2.50 15.05 -28.04
CA SER A 28 3.27 13.95 -27.47
C SER A 28 3.55 14.16 -25.98
N PHE A 29 3.96 15.37 -25.61
CA PHE A 29 4.18 15.74 -24.21
C PHE A 29 2.90 15.64 -23.37
N ALA A 30 1.76 16.13 -23.88
CA ALA A 30 0.47 16.02 -23.21
C ALA A 30 0.02 14.56 -23.03
N CYS A 31 0.24 13.71 -24.04
CA CYS A 31 -0.08 12.28 -23.97
C CYS A 31 0.78 11.57 -22.91
N LEU A 32 2.09 11.82 -22.90
CA LEU A 32 3.01 11.29 -21.88
C LEU A 32 2.61 11.75 -20.46
N SER A 33 2.24 13.02 -20.30
CA SER A 33 1.74 13.58 -19.03
C SER A 33 0.45 12.91 -18.57
N LEU A 34 -0.49 12.64 -19.49
CA LEU A 34 -1.73 11.93 -19.18
C LEU A 34 -1.49 10.45 -18.83
N VAL A 35 -0.61 9.77 -19.56
CA VAL A 35 -0.27 8.37 -19.29
C VAL A 35 0.43 8.25 -17.93
N ASN A 36 1.40 9.11 -17.65
CA ASN A 36 2.09 9.12 -16.36
C ASN A 36 1.11 9.45 -15.21
N SER A 37 0.28 10.48 -15.34
CA SER A 37 -0.71 10.81 -14.29
C SER A 37 -1.74 9.71 -14.06
N ARG A 38 -2.13 8.92 -15.08
CA ARG A 38 -2.98 7.74 -14.88
C ARG A 38 -2.27 6.61 -14.17
N ALA A 39 -1.01 6.36 -14.50
CA ALA A 39 -0.19 5.38 -13.80
C ALA A 39 0.00 5.79 -12.32
N ASP A 40 0.33 7.07 -12.09
CA ASP A 40 0.50 7.66 -10.77
C ASP A 40 -0.81 7.64 -9.97
N TYR A 41 -1.95 7.92 -10.60
CA TYR A 41 -3.27 7.86 -9.96
C TYR A 41 -3.62 6.44 -9.51
N THR A 42 -3.38 5.44 -10.37
CA THR A 42 -3.65 4.03 -10.04
C THR A 42 -2.75 3.54 -8.91
N LEU A 43 -1.48 3.93 -8.92
CA LEU A 43 -0.53 3.61 -7.85
C LEU A 43 -0.92 4.29 -6.54
N SER A 44 -1.27 5.58 -6.60
CA SER A 44 -1.72 6.35 -5.42
C SER A 44 -2.97 5.76 -4.80
N ASN A 45 -3.91 5.27 -5.61
CA ASN A 45 -5.13 4.63 -5.12
C ASN A 45 -4.82 3.31 -4.38
N LYS A 46 -3.93 2.47 -4.95
CA LYS A 46 -3.47 1.24 -4.29
C LYS A 46 -2.73 1.50 -2.98
N LEU A 47 -1.91 2.56 -2.95
CA LEU A 47 -1.22 3.01 -1.73
C LEU A 47 -2.23 3.43 -0.66
N ALA A 48 -3.20 4.28 -1.01
CA ALA A 48 -4.24 4.74 -0.09
C ALA A 48 -5.09 3.58 0.47
N GLU A 49 -5.41 2.60 -0.37
CA GLU A 49 -6.10 1.38 0.06
C GLU A 49 -5.26 0.57 1.05
N ARG A 50 -3.97 0.36 0.76
CA ARG A 50 -3.04 -0.35 1.65
C ARG A 50 -2.92 0.33 3.01
N GLU A 51 -2.77 1.66 3.03
CA GLU A 51 -2.73 2.44 4.28
C GLU A 51 -4.01 2.26 5.08
N ARG A 52 -5.17 2.36 4.43
CA ARG A 52 -6.47 2.20 5.10
C ARG A 52 -6.62 0.83 5.76
N ILE A 53 -6.24 -0.22 5.04
CA ILE A 53 -6.35 -1.60 5.54
C ILE A 53 -5.40 -1.81 6.73
N TYR A 54 -4.17 -1.29 6.64
CA TYR A 54 -3.21 -1.34 7.75
C TYR A 54 -3.73 -0.67 9.02
N TYR A 55 -4.27 0.55 8.91
CA TYR A 55 -4.85 1.25 10.05
C TYR A 55 -6.07 0.54 10.62
N ASN A 56 -6.89 -0.08 9.77
CA ASN A 56 -8.04 -0.88 10.22
C ASN A 56 -7.60 -2.10 11.04
N ALA A 57 -6.60 -2.85 10.57
CA ALA A 57 -6.07 -4.00 11.30
C ALA A 57 -5.45 -3.59 12.64
N CYS A 58 -4.70 -2.49 12.67
CA CYS A 58 -4.17 -1.95 13.93
C CYS A 58 -5.27 -1.52 14.89
N HIS A 59 -6.36 -0.91 14.37
CA HIS A 59 -7.50 -0.52 15.19
C HIS A 59 -8.19 -1.73 15.83
N GLN A 60 -8.41 -2.79 15.06
CA GLN A 60 -8.96 -4.05 15.56
C GLN A 60 -8.06 -4.68 16.62
N GLY A 61 -6.75 -4.71 16.39
CA GLY A 61 -5.79 -5.21 17.37
C GLY A 61 -5.78 -4.40 18.67
N ASN A 62 -5.95 -3.08 18.58
CA ASN A 62 -6.02 -2.23 19.77
C ASN A 62 -7.34 -2.44 20.53
N ALA A 63 -8.45 -2.67 19.83
CA ALA A 63 -9.71 -3.06 20.45
C ALA A 63 -9.59 -4.41 21.19
N PHE A 64 -8.87 -5.37 20.60
CA PHE A 64 -8.57 -6.64 21.25
C PHE A 64 -7.73 -6.47 22.52
N LEU A 65 -6.65 -5.69 22.45
CA LEU A 65 -5.82 -5.39 23.62
C LEU A 65 -6.63 -4.72 24.74
N ALA A 66 -7.54 -3.81 24.38
CA ALA A 66 -8.42 -3.16 25.33
C ALA A 66 -9.41 -4.16 25.98
N ALA A 67 -9.90 -5.15 25.23
CA ALA A 67 -10.75 -6.22 25.76
C ALA A 67 -9.98 -7.15 26.72
N VAL A 68 -8.73 -7.52 26.40
CA VAL A 68 -7.86 -8.27 27.32
C VAL A 68 -7.65 -7.50 28.62
N ASN A 69 -7.36 -6.19 28.51
CA ASN A 69 -7.10 -5.35 29.68
C ASN A 69 -8.36 -5.09 30.53
N SER A 70 -9.55 -5.13 29.94
CA SER A 70 -10.82 -5.01 30.69
C SER A 70 -11.21 -6.28 31.45
N GLY A 71 -10.43 -7.37 31.30
CA GLY A 71 -10.64 -8.64 31.99
C GLY A 71 -11.60 -9.58 31.25
N TYR A 72 -11.84 -9.35 29.95
CA TYR A 72 -12.62 -10.27 29.13
C TYR A 72 -11.78 -11.52 28.82
N ASP A 73 -12.32 -12.70 29.13
CA ASP A 73 -11.65 -13.98 28.86
C ASP A 73 -11.76 -14.33 27.37
N LEU A 74 -10.63 -14.21 26.67
CA LEU A 74 -10.48 -14.48 25.25
C LEU A 74 -9.96 -15.91 24.98
N GLY A 75 -10.06 -16.81 25.96
CA GLY A 75 -9.55 -18.17 25.84
C GLY A 75 -8.05 -18.23 26.10
N MET A 76 -7.61 -17.68 27.24
CA MET A 76 -6.21 -17.78 27.66
C MET A 76 -5.76 -19.23 27.80
N VAL A 77 -4.72 -19.63 27.06
CA VAL A 77 -4.05 -20.92 27.20
C VAL A 77 -2.67 -20.68 27.79
N ASP A 78 -2.43 -21.19 29.00
CA ASP A 78 -1.14 -21.09 29.70
C ASP A 78 -0.60 -19.64 29.85
N GLY A 79 -1.53 -18.69 30.05
CA GLY A 79 -1.19 -17.27 30.17
C GLY A 79 -0.81 -16.58 28.86
N ILE A 80 -0.98 -17.24 27.70
CA ILE A 80 -0.70 -16.69 26.37
C ILE A 80 -2.01 -16.49 25.61
N ILE A 81 -2.17 -15.32 25.00
CA ILE A 81 -3.24 -15.00 24.05
C ILE A 81 -2.61 -14.72 22.69
N LYS A 82 -3.15 -15.32 21.63
CA LYS A 82 -2.73 -15.11 20.25
C LYS A 82 -3.94 -14.70 19.41
N GLU A 83 -3.78 -13.66 18.61
CA GLU A 83 -4.76 -13.24 17.61
C GLU A 83 -4.03 -12.86 16.31
N SER A 84 -4.63 -13.23 15.18
CA SER A 84 -4.13 -12.89 13.86
C SER A 84 -5.25 -12.20 13.08
N ILE A 85 -5.03 -10.93 12.73
CA ILE A 85 -6.01 -10.11 12.00
C ILE A 85 -5.54 -10.01 10.54
N PRO A 86 -6.29 -10.55 9.56
CA PRO A 86 -5.89 -10.47 8.17
C PRO A 86 -5.93 -9.02 7.67
N ILE A 87 -4.84 -8.59 7.03
CA ILE A 87 -4.69 -7.31 6.34
C ILE A 87 -4.96 -7.54 4.85
N THR A 88 -4.29 -8.50 4.24
CA THR A 88 -4.46 -8.87 2.82
C THR A 88 -4.45 -10.39 2.67
N ASP A 89 -4.64 -10.90 1.45
CA ASP A 89 -4.59 -12.34 1.14
C ASP A 89 -3.28 -13.02 1.59
N ASN A 90 -2.19 -12.27 1.77
CA ASN A 90 -0.88 -12.77 2.19
C ASN A 90 -0.29 -12.01 3.38
N GLN A 91 -1.05 -11.14 4.07
CA GLN A 91 -0.53 -10.35 5.18
C GLN A 91 -1.51 -10.38 6.35
N SER A 92 -1.02 -10.64 7.56
CA SER A 92 -1.79 -10.49 8.79
C SER A 92 -1.02 -9.66 9.81
N LEU A 93 -1.76 -9.00 10.71
CA LEU A 93 -1.22 -8.45 11.94
C LEU A 93 -1.31 -9.54 13.01
N ASP A 94 -0.15 -10.04 13.45
CA ASP A 94 -0.08 -11.05 14.50
C ASP A 94 0.21 -10.41 15.84
N ILE A 95 -0.66 -10.67 16.80
CA ILE A 95 -0.64 -10.13 18.15
C ILE A 95 -0.47 -11.28 19.13
N THR A 96 0.56 -11.23 19.96
CA THR A 96 0.78 -12.20 21.05
C THR A 96 0.99 -11.49 22.36
N ILE A 97 0.14 -11.82 23.33
CA ILE A 97 0.14 -11.26 24.68
C ILE A 97 0.48 -12.38 25.65
N THR A 98 1.29 -12.10 26.67
CA THR A 98 1.57 -13.05 27.77
C THR A 98 1.30 -12.40 29.12
N THR A 99 0.68 -13.14 30.04
CA THR A 99 0.54 -12.74 31.45
C THR A 99 1.91 -12.69 32.11
N ASN A 100 2.17 -11.61 32.85
CA ASN A 100 3.31 -11.58 33.73
C ASN A 100 2.94 -12.28 35.04
N THR A 101 3.16 -13.59 35.10
CA THR A 101 2.89 -14.40 36.31
C THR A 101 4.10 -14.43 37.26
N ALA A 102 5.24 -13.82 36.87
CA ALA A 102 6.51 -13.96 37.59
C ALA A 102 6.75 -12.87 38.67
N ASN A 103 5.98 -11.79 38.70
CA ASN A 103 6.19 -10.64 39.58
C ASN A 103 5.14 -10.52 40.71
N ASN A 104 4.87 -11.63 41.42
CA ASN A 104 4.05 -11.65 42.65
C ASN A 104 4.63 -10.83 43.82
N LEU A 105 5.51 -9.86 43.57
CA LEU A 105 5.96 -8.91 44.56
C LEU A 105 6.21 -7.58 43.84
N SER A 106 5.46 -6.56 44.25
CA SER A 106 5.52 -5.14 43.86
C SER A 106 4.60 -4.66 42.72
N ILE A 107 3.45 -4.10 43.11
CA ILE A 107 2.83 -2.82 42.66
C ILE A 107 2.95 -2.43 41.17
N SER A 108 3.07 -3.36 40.22
CA SER A 108 2.96 -3.04 38.79
C SER A 108 1.56 -3.45 38.33
N ASN A 109 0.70 -2.48 38.07
CA ASN A 109 -0.68 -2.67 37.56
C ASN A 109 -0.75 -3.36 36.17
N ASN A 110 0.36 -3.86 35.63
CA ASN A 110 0.45 -4.43 34.29
C ASN A 110 0.51 -5.96 34.39
N PHE A 111 -0.67 -6.59 34.40
CA PHE A 111 -0.82 -8.04 34.39
C PHE A 111 -0.45 -8.68 33.05
N TYR A 112 -0.38 -7.88 31.98
CA TYR A 112 -0.14 -8.35 30.60
C TYR A 112 1.05 -7.64 29.95
N SER A 113 1.82 -8.38 29.17
CA SER A 113 2.90 -7.86 28.32
C SER A 113 2.69 -8.27 26.88
N ILE A 114 2.80 -7.31 25.95
CA ILE A 114 2.77 -7.57 24.51
C ILE A 114 4.14 -8.11 24.10
N LYS A 115 4.20 -9.34 23.59
CA LYS A 115 5.44 -9.94 23.07
C LYS A 115 5.58 -9.78 21.58
N GLN A 116 4.46 -9.75 20.85
CA GLN A 116 4.46 -9.67 19.40
C GLN A 116 3.38 -8.70 18.93
N TRP A 117 3.79 -7.75 18.10
CA TRP A 117 2.93 -6.84 17.35
C TRP A 117 3.62 -6.56 16.02
N GLN A 118 3.42 -7.45 15.04
CA GLN A 118 4.12 -7.34 13.76
C GLN A 118 3.22 -7.77 12.60
N ILE A 119 3.44 -7.14 11.45
CA ILE A 119 2.86 -7.60 10.19
C ILE A 119 3.66 -8.82 9.74
N VAL A 120 2.98 -9.96 9.57
CA VAL A 120 3.57 -11.19 9.04
C VAL A 120 3.06 -11.39 7.61
N ILE A 121 4.01 -11.44 6.67
CA ILE A 121 3.72 -11.82 5.29
C ILE A 121 3.72 -13.35 5.26
N HIS A 122 2.57 -13.94 5.01
CA HIS A 122 2.40 -15.37 4.85
C HIS A 122 2.75 -15.71 3.40
N GLU A 123 3.98 -16.17 3.15
CA GLU A 123 4.44 -16.65 1.84
C GLU A 123 3.89 -18.04 1.48
N ASP A 124 2.74 -18.45 2.03
CA ASP A 124 2.05 -19.66 1.59
C ASP A 124 1.14 -19.34 0.40
N PHE A 125 1.76 -19.18 -0.77
CA PHE A 125 1.11 -19.58 -2.02
C PHE A 125 1.16 -21.11 -2.09
N GLU A 126 0.23 -21.79 -1.43
CA GLU A 126 -0.02 -23.21 -1.69
C GLU A 126 -0.67 -23.30 -3.07
N TYR A 127 0.14 -23.51 -4.12
CA TYR A 127 -0.38 -23.79 -5.45
C TYR A 127 -1.20 -25.08 -5.37
N ASP A 128 -2.52 -24.96 -5.54
CA ASP A 128 -3.40 -26.11 -5.70
C ASP A 128 -3.08 -26.80 -7.04
N TYR A 129 -2.21 -27.81 -6.98
CA TYR A 129 -1.88 -28.67 -8.12
C TYR A 129 -2.93 -29.77 -8.36
N SER A 130 -4.11 -29.74 -7.72
CA SER A 130 -5.19 -30.70 -7.98
C SER A 130 -5.93 -30.38 -9.30
N LEU A 131 -5.20 -30.39 -10.41
CA LEU A 131 -5.80 -30.49 -11.73
C LEU A 131 -6.44 -31.88 -11.86
N PRO A 132 -7.75 -32.00 -12.15
CA PRO A 132 -8.35 -33.29 -12.43
C PRO A 132 -7.84 -33.79 -13.79
N VAL A 133 -6.84 -34.68 -13.76
CA VAL A 133 -6.43 -35.45 -14.94
C VAL A 133 -7.58 -36.38 -15.30
N LYS A 134 -8.22 -36.16 -16.45
CA LYS A 134 -9.05 -37.19 -17.08
C LYS A 134 -8.16 -38.38 -17.40
N GLN A 135 -8.32 -39.47 -16.65
CA GLN A 135 -7.79 -40.76 -17.06
C GLN A 135 -8.62 -41.24 -18.25
N ASN A 136 -7.91 -41.55 -19.33
CA ASN A 136 -8.45 -41.94 -20.64
C ASN A 136 -8.71 -43.45 -20.67
#